data_AF-A0A6M1KR21-F1
#
_entry.id   AF-A0A6M1KR21-F1
#
_cell.length_a   1.000
_cell.length_b   1.000
_cell.length_c   1.000
_cell.angle_alpha   90.00
_cell.angle_beta   90.00
_cell.angle_gamma   90.00
#
_symmetry.space_group_name_H-M   'P 1'
#
loop_
_entity.id
_entity.type
_entity.pdbx_description
1 polymer ?
#
loop_
_entity_poly.entity_id
_entity_poly.type
_entity_poly.pdbx_seq_one_letter_code
_entity_poly.pdbx_strand_id
1 'polypeptide(L)' 'MAEAFNSLYKAELVRNRGPWLGLDDLEMATVEYIDWYNNRRLHGELGHVPPAEHEALHAMTQPVTAPLKTS' A
#
# COMPACT_ATOMS: atom_id res chain seq x y z
N MET A 1 -10.82 -2.48 1.36
CA MET A 1 -9.41 -2.05 1.47
C MET A 1 -8.85 -1.53 0.15
N ALA A 2 -8.94 -2.28 -0.95
CA ALA A 2 -8.41 -1.84 -2.25
C ALA A 2 -9.02 -0.53 -2.79
N GLU A 3 -10.31 -0.27 -2.55
CA GLU A 3 -11.01 0.94 -3.04
C GLU A 3 -10.54 2.23 -2.36
N ALA A 4 -10.29 2.18 -1.05
CA ALA A 4 -9.77 3.31 -0.28
C ALA A 4 -8.34 3.64 -0.71
N PHE A 5 -7.51 2.61 -0.88
CA PHE A 5 -6.16 2.74 -1.41
C PHE A 5 -6.15 3.36 -2.82
N ASN A 6 -6.99 2.87 -3.74
CA ASN A 6 -7.06 3.38 -5.11
C ASN A 6 -7.50 4.85 -5.17
N SER A 7 -8.41 5.26 -4.29
CA SER A 7 -8.87 6.64 -4.18
C SER A 7 -7.75 7.57 -3.71
N LEU A 8 -6.99 7.16 -2.68
CA LEU A 8 -5.81 7.88 -2.19
C LEU A 8 -4.71 7.96 -3.26
N TYR A 9 -4.39 6.85 -3.91
CA TYR A 9 -3.41 6.78 -5.00
C TYR A 9 -3.73 7.79 -6.12
N LYS A 10 -4.99 7.85 -6.56
CA LYS A 10 -5.42 8.81 -7.59
C LYS A 10 -5.35 10.26 -7.10
N ALA A 11 -5.63 10.53 -5.83
CA ALA A 11 -5.60 11.88 -5.28
C ALA A 11 -4.17 12.39 -5.02
N GLU A 12 -3.36 11.60 -4.30
CA GLU A 12 -2.04 12.01 -3.82
C GLU A 12 -0.96 11.89 -4.90
N LEU A 13 -1.02 10.85 -5.75
CA LEU A 13 -0.07 10.69 -6.83
C LEU A 13 -0.61 11.37 -8.09
N VAL A 14 -1.62 10.78 -8.73
CA VAL A 14 -2.02 11.15 -10.10
C VAL A 14 -2.43 12.63 -10.23
N ARG A 15 -3.19 13.16 -9.27
CA ARG A 15 -3.68 14.55 -9.33
C ARG A 15 -2.71 15.57 -8.74
N ASN A 16 -2.03 15.26 -7.64
CA ASN A 16 -1.22 16.25 -6.91
C ASN A 16 0.25 16.32 -7.34
N ARG A 17 0.80 15.26 -7.96
CA ARG A 17 2.20 15.25 -8.43
C ARG A 17 2.40 15.46 -9.92
N GLY A 18 1.32 15.58 -10.68
CA GLY A 18 1.38 15.92 -12.11
C GLY A 18 1.82 17.38 -12.36
N PRO A 19 2.12 17.74 -13.62
CA PRO A 19 1.82 16.99 -14.84
C PRO A 19 2.86 15.90 -15.16
N TRP A 20 2.37 14.74 -15.60
CA TRP A 20 3.17 13.59 -16.00
C TRP A 20 3.59 13.71 -17.46
N LEU A 21 4.87 13.46 -17.75
CA LEU A 21 5.40 13.53 -19.12
C LEU A 21 5.04 12.31 -19.98
N GLY A 22 4.73 11.18 -19.33
CA GLY A 22 4.39 9.93 -19.99
C GLY A 22 4.10 8.80 -19.00
N LEU A 23 3.89 7.59 -19.53
CA LEU A 23 3.60 6.41 -18.71
C LEU A 23 4.80 6.01 -17.83
N ASP A 24 6.02 6.09 -18.37
CA ASP A 24 7.27 5.72 -17.69
C ASP A 24 7.50 6.54 -16.40
N ASP A 25 7.25 7.85 -16.47
CA ASP A 25 7.33 8.78 -15.33
C ASP A 25 6.28 8.43 -14.26
N LEU A 26 5.08 8.04 -14.68
CA LEU A 26 4.03 7.59 -13.77
C LEU A 26 4.36 6.22 -13.15
N GLU A 27 4.96 5.29 -13.90
CA GLU A 27 5.38 3.98 -13.40
C GLU A 27 6.46 4.11 -12.33
N MET A 28 7.49 4.93 -12.57
CA MET A 28 8.52 5.21 -11.58
C MET A 28 7.93 5.84 -10.31
N ALA A 29 7.09 6.87 -10.48
CA ALA A 29 6.40 7.52 -9.37
C ALA A 29 5.46 6.58 -8.60
N THR A 30 4.89 5.58 -9.28
CA THR A 30 4.07 4.55 -8.66
C THR A 30 4.91 3.68 -7.75
N VAL A 31 6.06 3.19 -8.21
CA VAL A 31 6.96 2.36 -7.39
C VAL A 31 7.38 3.10 -6.12
N GLU A 32 7.77 4.37 -6.24
CA GLU A 32 8.12 5.19 -5.08
C GLU A 32 6.93 5.44 -4.14
N TYR A 33 5.74 5.64 -4.70
CA TYR A 33 4.53 5.82 -3.91
C TYR A 33 4.16 4.56 -3.13
N ILE A 34 4.31 3.37 -3.72
CA ILE A 34 4.06 2.10 -3.05
C ILE A 34 5.05 1.87 -1.92
N ASP A 35 6.35 2.12 -2.16
CA ASP A 35 7.37 2.02 -1.10
C ASP A 35 7.05 2.95 0.07
N TRP A 36 6.78 4.23 -0.23
CA TRP A 36 6.43 5.19 0.80
C TRP A 36 5.15 4.78 1.55
N TYR A 37 4.10 4.36 0.83
CA TYR A 37 2.83 3.96 1.43
C TYR A 37 3.00 2.76 2.37
N ASN A 38 3.75 1.73 1.96
CA ASN A 38 3.85 0.48 2.72
C ASN A 38 4.89 0.55 3.84
N ASN A 39 6.01 1.26 3.64
CA ASN A 39 7.16 1.21 4.55
C ASN A 39 7.32 2.48 5.41
N ARG A 40 6.72 3.60 5.01
CA ARG A 40 7.00 4.92 5.62
C ARG A 40 5.75 5.69 6.04
N ARG A 41 4.59 5.42 5.46
CA ARG A 41 3.34 6.12 5.77
C ARG A 41 2.81 5.66 7.12
N LEU A 42 2.73 6.60 8.05
CA LEU A 42 2.21 6.34 9.39
C LEU A 42 0.68 6.45 9.35
N HIS A 43 0.00 5.36 9.69
CA HIS A 43 -1.46 5.33 9.75
C HIS A 43 -1.91 5.42 11.21
N GLY A 44 -2.61 6.51 11.56
CA GLY A 44 -3.16 6.70 12.91
C GLY A 44 -4.10 5.56 13.33
N GLU A 45 -4.89 5.04 12.39
CA GLU A 45 -5.79 3.91 12.63
C GLU A 45 -5.06 2.57 12.85
N LEU A 46 -3.81 2.44 12.40
CA LEU A 46 -2.97 1.26 12.62
C LEU A 46 -2.09 1.38 13.87
N GLY A 47 -2.24 2.45 14.67
CA GLY A 47 -1.39 2.70 15.84
C GLY A 47 -0.08 3.43 15.51
N HIS A 48 -0.07 4.26 14.46
CA HIS A 48 1.10 5.04 14.04
C HIS A 48 2.27 4.18 13.54
N VAL A 49 1.97 3.04 12.93
CA VAL A 49 2.95 2.18 12.26
C VAL A 49 2.66 2.08 10.76
N PRO A 50 3.68 1.79 9.94
CA PRO A 50 3.48 1.48 8.52
C PRO A 50 2.59 0.25 8.31
N PRO A 51 1.89 0.15 7.16
CA PRO A 51 1.09 -1.02 6.82
C PRO A 51 1.88 -2.33 6.85
N ALA A 52 3.12 -2.33 6.37
CA ALA A 52 3.96 -3.53 6.36
C ALA A 52 4.28 -4.05 7.77
N GLU A 53 4.55 -3.15 8.71
CA GLU A 53 4.80 -3.49 10.12
C GLU A 53 3.52 -4.02 10.78
N HIS A 54 2.38 -3.40 10.49
CA HIS A 54 1.09 -3.89 10.95
C HIS A 54 0.80 -5.30 10.40
N GLU A 55 0.97 -5.54 9.10
CA GLU A 55 0.79 -6.86 8.48
C GLU A 55 1.73 -7.92 9.06
N ALA A 56 3.00 -7.57 9.34
CA ALA A 56 3.95 -8.48 9.98
C ALA A 56 3.49 -8.91 11.38
N LEU A 57 3.00 -7.97 12.19
CA LEU A 57 2.45 -8.27 13.53
C LEU A 57 1.19 -9.14 13.46
N HIS A 58 0.32 -8.91 12.49
CA HIS A 58 -0.87 -9.76 12.27
C HIS A 58 -0.50 -11.16 11.79
N ALA A 59 0.48 -11.30 10.90
CA ALA A 59 0.97 -12.59 10.41
C ALA A 59 1.63 -13.44 11.50
N MET A 60 2.27 -12.81 12.50
CA MET A 60 2.82 -13.50 13.68
C MET A 60 1.74 -13.98 14.66
N THR A 61 0.57 -13.34 14.65
CA THR A 61 -0.52 -13.61 15.61
C THR A 61 -1.57 -14.57 15.04
N GLN A 62 -1.66 -14.71 13.72
CA GLN A 62 -2.50 -15.70 13.06
C GLN A 62 -1.67 -16.94 12.66
N PRO A 63 -1.90 -18.14 13.23
CA PRO A 63 -1.45 -19.35 12.55
C PRO A 63 -2.11 -19.36 11.18
N VAL A 64 -1.32 -19.59 10.12
CA VAL A 64 -1.80 -19.68 8.74
C VAL A 64 -2.81 -20.84 8.59
N THR A 65 -4.07 -20.60 8.92
CA THR A 65 -5.18 -21.47 8.51
C THR A 65 -5.58 -21.08 7.10
N ALA A 66 -4.69 -21.34 6.14
CA ALA A 66 -5.12 -21.55 4.77
C ALA A 66 -5.65 -22.99 4.71
N PRO A 67 -6.96 -23.24 4.51
CA PRO A 67 -7.38 -24.57 4.11
C PRO A 67 -6.79 -24.80 2.72
N LEU A 68 -5.82 -25.71 2.65
CA LEU A 68 -5.40 -26.37 1.42
C LEU A 68 -6.68 -26.88 0.75
N LYS A 69 -7.09 -26.21 -0.34
CA LYS A 69 -8.07 -26.79 -1.26
C LYS A 69 -7.33 -27.90 -2.01
N THR A 70 -7.39 -29.10 -1.44
CA THR A 70 -6.99 -30.34 -2.10
C THR A 70 -8.07 -30.71 -3.12
N SER A 71 -7.60 -30.94 -4.35
CA SER A 71 -8.27 -31.59 -5.50
C SER A 71 -9.35 -30.82 -6.26
#